data_AF-A0A2C6LE60-F1
#
_entry.id   AF-A0A2C6LE60-F1
#
_cell.length_a   1.000
_cell.length_b   1.000
_cell.length_c   1.000
_cell.angle_alpha   90.00
_cell.angle_beta   90.00
_cell.angle_gamma   90.00
#
_symmetry.space_group_name_H-M   'P 1'
#
loop_
_entity.id
_entity.type
_entity.pdbx_description
1 polymer ?
#
loop_
_entity_poly.entity_id
_entity_poly.type
_entity_poly.pdbx_seq_one_letter_code
_entity_poly.pdbx_strand_id
1 'polypeptide(L)'
;KEYGRFTLRGPRFLQTVDQNVDSPPFWASWTRDFEYTPARPAVEFGPTSATHVTDRNPIQEQFGGLHEHENELFRASEGAPEKRPEGVRVASGLAIDDEGGQSQAYGLAPGEVPIPGTVPLCRAYTNKALSLIDWGSPSDWLAASEFGVVRLTTRSMKPVVTPTTLFLQNHACNAAVVSANIRLEPNSAAGLVFRADSEANMYSVIIDTPNKKLTLNRVKEGAPHVISQLLVSYLHPNMRHELKIVDQGKEGTIHVYLDRSLALTHTEPYTGQGSTGVTVTQGHASFDTFSLLP
;
A
#
# COMPACT_ATOMS: atom_id res chain seq x y z
N LYS A 1 35.89 35.07 7.53
CA LYS A 1 34.64 35.55 6.90
C LYS A 1 33.61 34.45 7.07
N GLU A 2 32.72 34.62 8.03
CA GLU A 2 31.69 33.66 8.45
C GLU A 2 30.47 33.72 7.52
N TYR A 3 29.85 32.56 7.30
CA TYR A 3 28.63 32.43 6.51
C TYR A 3 27.40 32.82 7.35
N GLY A 4 26.57 33.72 6.82
CA GLY A 4 25.37 34.23 7.49
C GLY A 4 24.24 33.20 7.57
N ARG A 5 23.62 33.08 8.74
CA ARG A 5 22.35 32.38 8.98
C ARG A 5 21.17 33.28 8.56
N PHE A 6 20.20 32.71 7.83
CA PHE A 6 18.89 33.32 7.65
C PHE A 6 17.86 32.68 8.59
N THR A 7 17.03 33.49 9.23
CA THR A 7 15.92 33.09 10.10
C THR A 7 14.61 33.39 9.39
N LEU A 8 13.77 32.38 9.15
CA LEU A 8 12.43 32.57 8.61
C LEU A 8 11.50 33.12 9.70
N ARG A 9 10.88 34.29 9.44
CA ARG A 9 9.82 34.86 10.28
C ARG A 9 8.49 34.19 9.94
N GLY A 10 7.94 33.38 10.85
CA GLY A 10 6.54 32.97 10.80
C GLY A 10 5.60 34.12 11.23
N PRO A 11 4.41 34.27 10.63
CA PRO A 11 3.44 35.26 11.10
C PRO A 11 2.87 34.85 12.46
N ARG A 12 2.90 35.82 13.38
CA ARG A 12 2.39 35.75 14.75
C ARG A 12 0.87 35.60 14.74
N PHE A 13 0.36 34.47 15.21
CA PHE A 13 -1.00 34.40 15.74
C PHE A 13 -0.92 34.68 17.23
N LEU A 14 -1.47 35.82 17.65
CA LEU A 14 -2.14 36.11 18.93
C LEU A 14 -2.29 37.63 19.04
N GLN A 15 -3.49 38.14 18.76
CA GLN A 15 -4.02 39.36 19.39
C GLN A 15 -5.54 39.21 19.54
N THR A 16 -5.93 39.03 20.81
CA THR A 16 -7.13 39.50 21.52
C THR A 16 -8.40 39.83 20.71
N VAL A 17 -9.45 39.06 21.01
CA VAL A 17 -10.85 39.35 20.70
C VAL A 17 -11.37 40.38 21.72
N ASP A 18 -11.76 41.56 21.23
CA ASP A 18 -12.72 42.40 21.96
C ASP A 18 -14.07 41.68 21.94
N GLN A 19 -14.55 41.35 23.14
CA GLN A 19 -15.90 40.85 23.35
C GLN A 19 -16.88 42.00 23.07
N ASN A 20 -17.84 41.79 22.17
CA ASN A 20 -19.14 42.39 22.37
C ASN A 20 -20.23 41.33 22.27
N VAL A 21 -21.05 41.37 23.31
CA VAL A 21 -22.06 40.41 23.73
C VAL A 21 -23.34 40.80 23.02
N ASP A 22 -23.90 39.90 22.21
CA ASP A 22 -25.34 39.70 22.00
C ASP A 22 -25.57 38.92 20.69
N SER A 23 -25.68 37.59 20.80
CA SER A 23 -26.50 36.71 19.94
C SER A 23 -26.33 35.23 20.31
N PRO A 24 -27.40 34.53 20.75
CA PRO A 24 -27.47 33.06 20.71
C PRO A 24 -28.51 32.60 19.66
N PRO A 25 -28.66 31.29 19.40
CA PRO A 25 -27.81 30.45 18.55
C PRO A 25 -28.64 29.81 17.40
N PHE A 26 -28.05 28.90 16.64
CA PHE A 26 -28.64 28.05 15.58
C PHE A 26 -28.66 28.61 14.14
N TRP A 27 -28.02 27.85 13.24
CA TRP A 27 -27.95 27.97 11.77
C TRP A 27 -27.02 29.07 11.20
N ALA A 28 -25.72 28.77 11.06
CA ALA A 28 -24.87 29.47 10.10
C ALA A 28 -23.90 28.49 9.42
N SER A 29 -24.11 28.29 8.13
CA SER A 29 -23.36 27.39 7.27
C SER A 29 -21.98 27.97 6.92
N TRP A 30 -20.94 27.29 7.36
CA TRP A 30 -19.51 27.38 6.99
C TRP A 30 -19.14 27.18 5.50
N THR A 31 -19.89 27.74 4.55
CA THR A 31 -19.58 27.61 3.09
C THR A 31 -19.51 28.95 2.33
N ARG A 32 -19.24 30.08 3.00
CA ARG A 32 -19.29 31.40 2.35
C ARG A 32 -17.98 31.99 1.78
N ASP A 33 -16.92 31.21 1.59
CA ASP A 33 -15.65 31.73 1.03
C ASP A 33 -15.21 31.09 -0.31
N PHE A 34 -16.10 30.40 -1.04
CA PHE A 34 -15.79 30.00 -2.42
C PHE A 34 -16.43 30.99 -3.41
N GLU A 35 -15.73 32.07 -3.73
CA GLU A 35 -16.02 32.84 -4.95
C GLU A 35 -15.66 31.97 -6.17
N TYR A 36 -16.69 31.46 -6.86
CA TYR A 36 -16.52 30.81 -8.15
C TYR A 36 -16.00 31.83 -9.16
N THR A 37 -14.74 31.69 -9.58
CA THR A 37 -14.23 32.40 -10.76
C THR A 37 -14.81 31.70 -12.00
N PRO A 38 -15.63 32.35 -12.83
CA PRO A 38 -16.13 31.74 -14.06
C PRO A 38 -14.96 31.39 -14.98
N ALA A 39 -14.98 30.18 -15.54
CA ALA A 39 -13.96 29.71 -16.47
C ALA A 39 -13.85 30.66 -17.67
N ARG A 40 -12.64 31.10 -17.99
CA ARG A 40 -12.39 31.91 -19.19
C ARG A 40 -12.55 31.02 -20.43
N PRO A 41 -13.20 31.50 -21.50
CA PRO A 41 -13.26 30.77 -22.76
C PRO A 41 -11.83 30.50 -23.27
N ALA A 42 -11.59 29.27 -23.73
CA ALA A 42 -10.32 28.88 -24.31
C ALA A 42 -10.04 29.71 -25.57
N VAL A 43 -8.85 30.29 -25.66
CA VAL A 43 -8.38 30.95 -26.88
C VAL A 43 -8.08 29.87 -27.91
N GLU A 44 -8.52 30.05 -29.17
CA GLU A 44 -8.29 29.09 -30.25
C GLU A 44 -6.79 28.82 -30.42
N PHE A 45 -6.42 27.55 -30.31
CA PHE A 45 -5.06 27.07 -30.48
C PHE A 45 -4.92 26.55 -31.92
N GLY A 46 -4.39 27.39 -32.80
CA GLY A 46 -4.22 27.09 -34.22
C GLY A 46 -2.90 27.64 -34.77
N PRO A 47 -2.47 27.17 -35.95
CA PRO A 47 -1.21 27.57 -36.59
C PRO A 47 -1.14 29.05 -36.95
N THR A 48 -2.25 29.78 -36.84
CA THR A 48 -2.36 31.23 -37.06
C THR A 48 -2.40 32.05 -35.76
N SER A 49 -2.27 31.41 -34.58
CA SER A 49 -2.29 32.13 -33.30
C SER A 49 -1.04 33.00 -33.11
N ALA A 50 -1.20 34.20 -32.54
CA ALA A 50 -0.12 35.18 -32.36
C ALA A 50 1.00 34.71 -31.41
N THR A 51 0.76 33.64 -30.65
CA THR A 51 1.76 32.92 -29.86
C THR A 51 2.45 31.86 -30.74
N HIS A 52 3.34 32.32 -31.62
CA HIS A 52 4.20 31.44 -32.39
C HIS A 52 5.22 30.78 -31.45
N VAL A 53 5.03 29.51 -31.14
CA VAL A 53 6.09 28.70 -30.52
C VAL A 53 7.12 28.46 -31.61
N THR A 54 8.33 28.99 -31.45
CA THR A 54 9.47 28.64 -32.32
C THR A 54 9.70 27.14 -32.22
N ASP A 55 9.73 26.45 -33.37
CA ASP A 55 10.12 25.05 -33.49
C ASP A 55 11.47 24.86 -32.79
N ARG A 56 11.44 24.26 -31.60
CA ARG A 56 12.66 23.75 -30.98
C ARG A 56 13.04 22.51 -31.76
N ASN A 57 14.16 22.62 -32.49
CA ASN A 57 14.90 21.45 -32.95
C ASN A 57 15.09 20.51 -31.75
N PRO A 58 14.58 19.27 -31.78
CA PRO A 58 14.86 18.31 -30.74
C PRO A 58 16.33 17.89 -30.90
N ILE A 59 17.24 18.64 -30.29
CA ILE A 59 18.54 18.09 -29.94
C ILE A 59 18.23 17.10 -28.83
N GLN A 60 18.22 15.83 -29.21
CA GLN A 60 18.15 14.69 -28.32
C GLN A 60 19.27 14.84 -27.30
N GLU A 61 18.92 15.24 -26.07
CA GLU A 61 19.86 15.24 -24.95
C GLU A 61 20.31 13.80 -24.73
N GLN A 62 21.50 13.46 -25.23
CA GLN A 62 22.21 12.28 -24.79
C GLN A 62 22.57 12.50 -23.33
N PHE A 63 21.85 11.82 -22.44
CA PHE A 63 22.22 11.71 -21.04
C PHE A 63 23.52 10.91 -20.95
N GLY A 64 24.65 11.60 -20.96
CA GLY A 64 25.95 11.04 -20.61
C GLY A 64 26.06 10.95 -19.09
N GLY A 65 26.02 9.73 -18.55
CA GLY A 65 26.38 9.45 -17.16
C GLY A 65 25.58 8.34 -16.48
N LEU A 66 26.33 7.35 -15.96
CA LEU A 66 25.98 6.31 -14.97
C LEU A 66 24.78 5.36 -15.22
N HIS A 67 24.00 5.52 -16.28
CA HIS A 67 22.85 4.65 -16.61
C HIS A 67 23.02 3.84 -17.91
N GLU A 68 24.26 3.52 -18.32
CA GLU A 68 24.46 2.64 -19.49
C GLU A 68 23.95 1.22 -19.24
N HIS A 69 23.90 0.74 -17.99
CA HIS A 69 23.36 -0.59 -17.67
C HIS A 69 21.83 -0.68 -17.61
N GLU A 70 21.11 0.44 -17.52
CA GLU A 70 19.63 0.42 -17.45
C GLU A 70 18.97 0.64 -18.82
N ASN A 71 19.69 1.18 -19.80
CA ASN A 71 19.22 1.34 -21.18
C ASN A 71 19.39 0.08 -22.04
N GLU A 72 20.02 -0.98 -21.54
CA GLU A 72 20.10 -2.27 -22.24
C GLU A 72 18.79 -3.07 -22.18
N LEU A 73 17.80 -2.62 -21.41
CA LEU A 73 16.55 -3.37 -21.14
C LEU A 73 15.56 -3.45 -22.32
N PHE A 74 15.80 -2.79 -23.45
CA PHE A 74 14.86 -2.77 -24.57
C PHE A 74 15.48 -3.03 -25.95
N ARG A 75 16.54 -3.85 -26.03
CA ARG A 75 16.97 -4.43 -27.32
C ARG A 75 16.12 -5.66 -27.62
N ALA A 76 15.26 -5.56 -28.62
CA ALA A 76 14.47 -6.69 -29.11
C ALA A 76 15.37 -7.59 -29.98
N SER A 77 15.70 -8.79 -29.50
CA SER A 77 16.47 -9.77 -30.27
C SER A 77 15.64 -10.50 -31.34
N GLU A 78 14.32 -10.31 -31.34
CA GLU A 78 13.38 -10.91 -32.29
C GLU A 78 12.33 -9.89 -32.73
N GLY A 79 11.91 -9.98 -34.00
CA GLY A 79 10.88 -9.11 -34.57
C GLY A 79 9.56 -9.22 -33.82
N ALA A 80 8.88 -8.09 -33.64
CA ALA A 80 7.62 -8.04 -32.91
C ALA A 80 6.57 -9.00 -33.51
N PRO A 81 5.80 -9.73 -32.70
CA PRO A 81 4.73 -10.58 -33.20
C PRO A 81 3.65 -9.73 -33.89
N GLU A 82 3.18 -10.17 -35.08
CA GLU A 82 2.12 -9.49 -35.85
C GLU A 82 0.80 -9.33 -35.07
N LYS A 83 0.59 -10.13 -34.02
CA LYS A 83 -0.59 -10.07 -33.16
C LYS A 83 -0.19 -10.00 -31.69
N ARG A 84 -0.84 -9.08 -30.98
CA ARG A 84 -0.70 -8.90 -29.54
C ARG A 84 -1.18 -10.16 -28.80
N PRO A 85 -0.37 -10.76 -27.91
CA PRO A 85 -0.81 -11.86 -27.06
C PRO A 85 -1.93 -11.40 -26.11
N GLU A 86 -2.96 -12.22 -25.93
CA GLU A 86 -4.03 -11.95 -24.96
C GLU A 86 -3.46 -11.83 -23.54
N GLY A 87 -3.86 -10.79 -22.80
CA GLY A 87 -3.48 -10.57 -21.41
C GLY A 87 -2.28 -9.65 -21.16
N VAL A 88 -1.50 -9.27 -22.19
CA VAL A 88 -0.32 -8.40 -22.01
C VAL A 88 -0.73 -6.92 -22.02
N ARG A 89 -0.53 -6.20 -20.91
CA ARG A 89 -0.64 -4.72 -20.86
C ARG A 89 0.63 -4.07 -21.41
N VAL A 90 0.48 -2.87 -22.00
CA VAL A 90 1.59 -2.14 -22.63
C VAL A 90 2.51 -1.58 -21.53
N ALA A 91 3.74 -2.09 -21.42
CA ALA A 91 4.83 -1.33 -20.83
C ALA A 91 5.22 -0.26 -21.86
N SER A 92 5.11 1.03 -21.51
CA SER A 92 5.32 2.14 -22.46
C SER A 92 6.81 2.35 -22.78
N GLY A 93 7.45 1.39 -23.44
CA GLY A 93 8.81 1.49 -23.94
C GLY A 93 8.84 1.44 -25.47
N LEU A 94 9.68 2.27 -26.08
CA LEU A 94 10.09 2.13 -27.48
C LEU A 94 11.35 1.26 -27.50
N ALA A 95 11.29 0.12 -28.18
CA ALA A 95 12.46 -0.69 -28.50
C ALA A 95 13.05 -0.22 -29.83
N ILE A 96 14.38 -0.25 -29.95
CA ILE A 96 15.10 0.07 -31.18
C ILE A 96 15.88 -1.18 -31.59
N ASP A 97 15.70 -1.64 -32.82
CA ASP A 97 16.48 -2.76 -33.37
C ASP A 97 17.90 -2.33 -33.76
N ASP A 98 18.76 -3.31 -34.09
CA ASP A 98 20.15 -3.06 -34.46
C ASP A 98 20.31 -2.25 -35.77
N GLU A 99 19.22 -2.12 -36.56
CA GLU A 99 19.15 -1.35 -37.80
C GLU A 99 18.54 0.06 -37.58
N GLY A 100 18.16 0.39 -36.34
CA GLY A 100 17.57 1.69 -35.96
C GLY A 100 16.04 1.79 -36.11
N GLY A 101 15.36 0.68 -36.44
CA GLY A 101 13.91 0.59 -36.51
C GLY A 101 13.26 0.66 -35.13
N GLN A 102 12.24 1.52 -35.00
CA GLN A 102 11.52 1.71 -33.73
C GLN A 102 10.28 0.82 -33.68
N SER A 103 10.16 0.03 -32.61
CA SER A 103 9.02 -0.84 -32.35
C SER A 103 8.45 -0.57 -30.96
N GLN A 104 7.14 -0.71 -30.79
CA GLN A 104 6.54 -0.71 -29.45
C GLN A 104 6.96 -1.98 -28.70
N ALA A 105 7.60 -1.81 -27.54
CA ALA A 105 7.94 -2.93 -26.68
C ALA A 105 6.67 -3.40 -25.95
N TYR A 106 6.36 -4.70 -26.08
CA TYR A 106 5.31 -5.34 -25.30
C TYR A 106 5.99 -6.13 -24.17
N GLY A 107 5.75 -5.72 -22.94
CA GLY A 107 6.25 -6.41 -21.76
C GLY A 107 5.28 -6.26 -20.59
N LEU A 108 5.26 -7.26 -19.72
CA LEU A 108 4.57 -7.17 -18.43
C LEU A 108 5.27 -6.08 -17.59
N ALA A 109 4.50 -5.34 -16.80
CA ALA A 109 5.07 -4.34 -15.90
C ALA A 109 6.08 -5.03 -14.95
N PRO A 110 7.25 -4.42 -14.65
CA PRO A 110 8.20 -4.99 -13.71
C PRO A 110 7.51 -5.13 -12.34
N GLY A 111 7.21 -6.38 -11.97
CA GLY A 111 6.42 -6.74 -10.80
C GLY A 111 5.33 -7.80 -11.05
N GLU A 112 4.99 -8.09 -12.31
CA GLU A 112 3.91 -9.03 -12.69
C GLU A 112 4.39 -10.26 -13.48
N VAL A 113 5.66 -10.67 -13.39
CA VAL A 113 6.11 -11.91 -14.05
C VAL A 113 5.86 -13.09 -13.09
N PRO A 114 4.81 -13.90 -13.28
CA PRO A 114 4.72 -15.18 -12.58
C PRO A 114 5.86 -16.07 -13.07
N ILE A 115 6.68 -16.55 -12.13
CA ILE A 115 7.75 -17.50 -12.39
C ILE A 115 7.11 -18.84 -12.81
N PRO A 116 7.55 -19.49 -13.92
CA PRO A 116 7.00 -20.77 -14.33
C PRO A 116 7.30 -21.86 -13.29
N GLY A 117 6.27 -22.42 -12.64
CA GLY A 117 6.43 -23.61 -11.79
C GLY A 117 5.49 -23.72 -10.60
N THR A 118 4.84 -22.64 -10.16
CA THR A 118 3.83 -22.67 -9.10
C THR A 118 2.83 -21.56 -9.34
N VAL A 119 1.80 -21.85 -10.14
CA VAL A 119 0.63 -20.96 -10.19
C VAL A 119 0.10 -20.87 -8.75
N PRO A 120 -0.04 -19.66 -8.18
CA PRO A 120 -0.58 -19.52 -6.85
C PRO A 120 -1.99 -20.10 -6.83
N LEU A 121 -2.27 -20.96 -5.84
CA LEU A 121 -3.48 -21.78 -5.84
C LEU A 121 -4.73 -21.03 -5.35
N CYS A 122 -4.66 -19.70 -5.26
CA CYS A 122 -5.70 -18.89 -4.66
C CYS A 122 -6.24 -17.79 -5.59
N ARG A 123 -7.45 -17.35 -5.27
CA ARG A 123 -8.10 -16.21 -5.92
C ARG A 123 -7.60 -14.92 -5.30
N ALA A 124 -7.45 -13.88 -6.11
CA ALA A 124 -7.19 -12.55 -5.58
C ALA A 124 -8.41 -12.03 -4.80
N TYR A 125 -8.16 -11.36 -3.67
CA TYR A 125 -9.17 -10.62 -2.93
C TYR A 125 -8.84 -9.13 -2.96
N THR A 126 -9.74 -8.35 -3.57
CA THR A 126 -9.59 -6.89 -3.72
C THR A 126 -10.88 -6.15 -3.39
N ASN A 127 -11.80 -6.80 -2.67
CA ASN A 127 -13.09 -6.22 -2.30
C ASN A 127 -12.91 -5.07 -1.30
N LYS A 128 -12.97 -3.83 -1.80
CA LYS A 128 -12.85 -2.62 -0.98
C LYS A 128 -13.96 -2.48 0.07
N ALA A 129 -15.09 -3.18 -0.11
CA ALA A 129 -16.19 -3.14 0.83
C ALA A 129 -15.97 -4.02 2.08
N LEU A 130 -14.94 -4.89 2.10
CA LEU A 130 -14.58 -5.76 3.23
C LEU A 130 -15.82 -6.43 3.87
N SER A 131 -16.63 -7.08 3.04
CA SER A 131 -17.88 -7.70 3.50
C SER A 131 -17.58 -8.82 4.48
N LEU A 132 -18.11 -8.75 5.70
CA LEU A 132 -17.84 -9.74 6.77
C LEU A 132 -18.25 -11.18 6.38
N ILE A 133 -19.11 -11.34 5.38
CA ILE A 133 -19.48 -12.65 4.82
C ILE A 133 -18.28 -13.38 4.21
N ASP A 134 -17.32 -12.63 3.63
CA ASP A 134 -16.10 -13.17 3.04
C ASP A 134 -15.15 -13.74 4.10
N TRP A 135 -15.39 -13.40 5.38
CA TRP A 135 -14.53 -13.70 6.53
C TRP A 135 -15.20 -14.64 7.54
N GLY A 136 -16.36 -15.21 7.20
CA GLY A 136 -17.09 -16.16 8.05
C GLY A 136 -17.97 -15.53 9.14
N SER A 137 -18.07 -14.20 9.19
CA SER A 137 -18.97 -13.47 10.11
C SER A 137 -18.89 -13.87 11.60
N PRO A 138 -17.71 -13.93 12.23
CA PRO A 138 -17.61 -14.21 13.66
C PRO A 138 -18.23 -13.08 14.49
N SER A 139 -18.80 -13.43 15.64
CA SER A 139 -19.51 -12.50 16.53
C SER A 139 -18.65 -11.34 17.00
N ASP A 140 -17.35 -11.57 17.15
CA ASP A 140 -16.42 -10.65 17.81
C ASP A 140 -15.85 -9.61 16.85
N TRP A 141 -16.18 -9.71 15.57
CA TRP A 141 -15.77 -8.79 14.52
C TRP A 141 -16.96 -8.06 13.93
N LEU A 142 -16.69 -6.88 13.40
CA LEU A 142 -17.65 -6.13 12.60
C LEU A 142 -16.92 -5.38 11.48
N ALA A 143 -17.67 -5.10 10.42
CA ALA A 143 -17.30 -4.12 9.41
C ALA A 143 -18.01 -2.80 9.75
N ALA A 144 -17.25 -1.74 10.02
CA ALA A 144 -17.76 -0.40 10.27
C ALA A 144 -17.37 0.54 9.13
N SER A 145 -18.26 1.45 8.76
CA SER A 145 -17.94 2.53 7.83
C SER A 145 -17.66 3.81 8.60
N GLU A 146 -16.50 4.43 8.37
CA GLU A 146 -16.13 5.72 8.93
C GLU A 146 -15.66 6.61 7.79
N PHE A 147 -16.31 7.77 7.60
CA PHE A 147 -16.01 8.72 6.51
C PHE A 147 -15.97 8.09 5.10
N GLY A 148 -16.84 7.10 4.83
CA GLY A 148 -16.91 6.41 3.54
C GLY A 148 -15.86 5.32 3.33
N VAL A 149 -15.03 5.02 4.33
CA VAL A 149 -14.08 3.91 4.31
C VAL A 149 -14.62 2.77 5.18
N VAL A 150 -14.75 1.57 4.62
CA VAL A 150 -15.11 0.37 5.39
C VAL A 150 -13.85 -0.19 6.05
N ARG A 151 -13.97 -0.50 7.34
CA ARG A 151 -12.90 -1.08 8.16
C ARG A 151 -13.39 -2.32 8.89
N LEU A 152 -12.52 -3.32 8.99
CA LEU A 152 -12.69 -4.44 9.92
C LEU A 152 -12.15 -4.04 11.28
N THR A 153 -12.93 -4.28 12.33
CA THR A 153 -12.51 -4.04 13.71
C THR A 153 -13.24 -5.00 14.66
N THR A 154 -12.78 -5.07 15.90
CA THR A 154 -13.44 -5.89 16.92
C THR A 154 -14.72 -5.20 17.41
N ARG A 155 -15.76 -5.98 17.70
CA ARG A 155 -17.08 -5.48 18.11
C ARG A 155 -17.07 -4.92 19.53
N SER A 156 -16.21 -5.47 20.38
CA SER A 156 -16.14 -5.11 21.80
C SER A 156 -15.61 -3.70 22.00
N MET A 157 -16.34 -2.88 22.77
CA MET A 157 -15.83 -1.61 23.29
C MET A 157 -14.71 -1.80 24.32
N LYS A 158 -14.60 -2.99 24.92
CA LYS A 158 -13.47 -3.33 25.80
C LYS A 158 -12.28 -3.78 24.96
N PRO A 159 -11.05 -3.41 25.35
CA PRO A 159 -9.84 -3.81 24.63
C PRO A 159 -9.71 -5.32 24.60
N VAL A 160 -9.17 -5.82 23.48
CA VAL A 160 -8.82 -7.23 23.32
C VAL A 160 -7.75 -7.59 24.33
N VAL A 161 -8.04 -8.61 25.16
CA VAL A 161 -7.10 -9.19 26.13
C VAL A 161 -6.70 -10.62 25.77
N THR A 162 -7.55 -11.31 25.02
CA THR A 162 -7.28 -12.63 24.45
C THR A 162 -7.13 -12.45 22.95
N PRO A 163 -6.02 -12.87 22.32
CA PRO A 163 -5.83 -12.72 20.90
C PRO A 163 -7.00 -13.25 20.09
N THR A 164 -7.40 -12.52 19.05
CA THR A 164 -8.47 -12.92 18.13
C THR A 164 -8.00 -12.76 16.69
N THR A 165 -8.32 -13.75 15.87
CA THR A 165 -7.92 -13.80 14.45
C THR A 165 -9.16 -13.94 13.58
N LEU A 166 -9.15 -13.23 12.45
CA LEU A 166 -10.20 -13.28 11.44
C LEU A 166 -9.57 -13.75 10.13
N PHE A 167 -9.96 -14.94 9.68
CA PHE A 167 -9.47 -15.54 8.44
C PHE A 167 -10.39 -15.21 7.26
N LEU A 168 -9.79 -14.93 6.12
CA LEU A 168 -10.49 -14.82 4.86
C LEU A 168 -10.88 -16.23 4.37
N GLN A 169 -12.17 -16.47 4.13
CA GLN A 169 -12.67 -17.78 3.75
C GLN A 169 -12.42 -18.08 2.27
N ASN A 170 -12.14 -19.34 1.94
CA ASN A 170 -12.00 -19.81 0.54
C ASN A 170 -10.87 -19.13 -0.27
N HIS A 171 -9.84 -18.62 0.42
CA HIS A 171 -8.70 -17.91 -0.18
C HIS A 171 -7.35 -18.42 0.36
N ALA A 172 -7.20 -19.74 0.52
CA ALA A 172 -5.95 -20.34 0.98
C ALA A 172 -4.89 -20.33 -0.12
N CYS A 173 -3.70 -19.78 0.15
CA CYS A 173 -2.61 -19.61 -0.82
C CYS A 173 -1.36 -20.39 -0.39
N ASN A 174 -0.55 -20.79 -1.37
CA ASN A 174 0.80 -21.33 -1.17
C ASN A 174 1.89 -20.26 -1.29
N ALA A 175 1.65 -19.23 -2.10
CA ALA A 175 2.44 -18.01 -2.23
C ALA A 175 1.45 -16.86 -2.38
N ALA A 176 1.75 -15.70 -1.80
CA ALA A 176 0.85 -14.55 -1.86
C ALA A 176 1.52 -13.24 -1.45
N VAL A 177 0.94 -12.14 -1.93
CA VAL A 177 1.11 -10.81 -1.39
C VAL A 177 -0.11 -10.45 -0.55
N VAL A 178 0.09 -10.28 0.75
CA VAL A 178 -0.96 -9.87 1.70
C VAL A 178 -0.67 -8.44 2.14
N SER A 179 -1.64 -7.54 2.03
CA SER A 179 -1.47 -6.18 2.54
C SER A 179 -2.74 -5.64 3.17
N ALA A 180 -2.57 -4.74 4.13
CA ALA A 180 -3.65 -3.92 4.66
C ALA A 180 -3.08 -2.65 5.27
N ASN A 181 -3.92 -1.64 5.40
CA ASN A 181 -3.64 -0.54 6.29
C ASN A 181 -4.17 -0.86 7.68
N ILE A 182 -3.35 -0.61 8.69
CA ILE A 182 -3.62 -0.92 10.08
C ILE A 182 -3.55 0.38 10.88
N ARG A 183 -4.60 0.64 11.66
CA ARG A 183 -4.61 1.72 12.65
C ARG A 183 -4.79 1.09 14.03
N LEU A 184 -3.85 1.38 14.93
CA LEU A 184 -3.80 0.86 16.29
C LEU A 184 -4.09 1.96 17.29
N GLU A 185 -4.89 1.67 18.32
CA GLU A 185 -5.08 2.57 19.45
C GLU A 185 -3.88 2.51 20.43
N PRO A 186 -3.81 3.38 21.46
CA PRO A 186 -2.78 3.27 22.49
C PRO A 186 -2.78 1.89 23.15
N ASN A 187 -1.60 1.38 23.48
CA ASN A 187 -1.41 0.06 24.13
C ASN A 187 -1.99 -1.11 23.32
N SER A 188 -1.99 -1.01 22.00
CA SER A 188 -2.54 -2.03 21.10
C SER A 188 -1.48 -2.69 20.23
N ALA A 189 -1.72 -3.96 19.90
CA ALA A 189 -0.90 -4.76 19.02
C ALA A 189 -1.79 -5.60 18.08
N ALA A 190 -1.53 -5.52 16.78
CA ALA A 190 -2.31 -6.20 15.76
C ALA A 190 -1.52 -6.33 14.46
N GLY A 191 -2.03 -7.11 13.51
CA GLY A 191 -1.26 -7.44 12.33
C GLY A 191 -1.96 -8.31 11.31
N LEU A 192 -1.16 -8.83 10.39
CA LEU A 192 -1.58 -9.74 9.33
C LEU A 192 -1.15 -11.17 9.63
N VAL A 193 -1.96 -12.12 9.19
CA VAL A 193 -1.71 -13.56 9.34
C VAL A 193 -1.63 -14.21 7.96
N PHE A 194 -0.71 -15.16 7.80
CA PHE A 194 -0.48 -15.89 6.55
C PHE A 194 0.01 -17.31 6.83
N ARG A 195 -0.04 -18.18 5.80
CA ARG A 195 0.28 -19.62 5.90
C ARG A 195 -0.46 -20.29 7.07
N ALA A 196 -1.71 -19.90 7.33
CA ALA A 196 -2.45 -20.38 8.49
C ALA A 196 -3.24 -21.65 8.18
N ASP A 197 -2.92 -22.74 8.89
CA ASP A 197 -3.74 -23.94 8.89
C ASP A 197 -4.85 -23.83 9.96
N SER A 198 -4.53 -23.15 11.08
CA SER A 198 -5.45 -22.83 12.17
C SER A 198 -4.88 -21.69 13.03
N GLU A 199 -5.63 -21.23 14.03
CA GLU A 199 -5.10 -20.26 15.02
C GLU A 199 -3.90 -20.83 15.82
N ALA A 200 -3.79 -22.16 15.91
CA ALA A 200 -2.67 -22.83 16.58
C ALA A 200 -1.44 -23.01 15.66
N ASN A 201 -1.58 -22.85 14.34
CA ASN A 201 -0.51 -23.06 13.37
C ASN A 201 -0.58 -22.00 12.27
N MET A 202 0.18 -20.92 12.45
CA MET A 202 0.14 -19.78 11.54
C MET A 202 1.41 -18.93 11.64
N TYR A 203 1.64 -18.09 10.63
CA TYR A 203 2.60 -17.00 10.70
C TYR A 203 1.86 -15.68 10.85
N SER A 204 2.44 -14.75 11.60
CA SER A 204 1.87 -13.42 11.75
C SER A 204 2.95 -12.35 11.76
N VAL A 205 2.61 -11.18 11.21
CA VAL A 205 3.42 -9.98 11.37
C VAL A 205 2.62 -8.98 12.18
N ILE A 206 3.12 -8.63 13.36
CA ILE A 206 2.44 -7.80 14.35
C ILE A 206 3.15 -6.46 14.49
N ILE A 207 2.38 -5.39 14.44
CA ILE A 207 2.79 -4.04 14.86
C ILE A 207 2.37 -3.88 16.33
N ASP A 208 3.32 -3.52 17.19
CA ASP A 208 3.13 -3.31 18.61
C ASP A 208 3.44 -1.84 18.94
N THR A 209 2.40 -1.07 19.26
CA THR A 209 2.53 0.35 19.58
C THR A 209 3.23 0.65 20.91
N PRO A 210 2.90 0.01 22.05
CA PRO A 210 3.58 0.31 23.31
C PRO A 210 5.07 -0.04 23.28
N ASN A 211 5.46 -1.13 22.61
CA ASN A 211 6.87 -1.52 22.51
C ASN A 211 7.58 -0.92 21.29
N LYS A 212 6.84 -0.27 20.38
CA LYS A 212 7.34 0.27 19.10
C LYS A 212 8.05 -0.79 18.25
N LYS A 213 7.45 -1.97 18.13
CA LYS A 213 8.06 -3.11 17.43
C LYS A 213 7.22 -3.58 16.25
N LEU A 214 7.92 -4.02 15.21
CA LEU A 214 7.38 -4.87 14.15
C LEU A 214 7.96 -6.26 14.35
N THR A 215 7.11 -7.27 14.49
CA THR A 215 7.55 -8.64 14.83
C THR A 215 6.97 -9.64 13.84
N LEU A 216 7.83 -10.46 13.25
CA LEU A 216 7.44 -11.68 12.54
C LEU A 216 7.43 -12.83 13.53
N ASN A 217 6.26 -13.45 13.71
CA ASN A 217 6.02 -14.56 14.61
C ASN A 217 5.56 -15.80 13.84
N ARG A 218 5.82 -16.95 14.44
CA ARG A 218 5.22 -18.23 14.09
C ARG A 218 4.54 -18.80 15.32
N VAL A 219 3.29 -19.23 15.16
CA VAL A 219 2.58 -20.02 16.15
C VAL A 219 2.66 -21.48 15.70
N LYS A 220 3.12 -22.37 16.58
CA LYS A 220 3.13 -23.81 16.35
C LYS A 220 2.47 -24.50 17.53
N GLU A 221 1.44 -25.29 17.27
CA GLU A 221 0.66 -25.97 18.32
C GLU A 221 0.17 -25.01 19.42
N GLY A 222 -0.18 -23.78 19.02
CA GLY A 222 -0.67 -22.72 19.93
C GLY A 222 0.44 -21.96 20.66
N ALA A 223 1.71 -22.36 20.55
CA ALA A 223 2.83 -21.67 21.15
C ALA A 223 3.42 -20.59 20.20
N PRO A 224 3.43 -19.31 20.60
CA PRO A 224 4.02 -18.25 19.78
C PRO A 224 5.56 -18.25 19.91
N HIS A 225 6.23 -18.10 18.77
CA HIS A 225 7.68 -17.97 18.64
C HIS A 225 8.00 -16.74 17.80
N VAL A 226 8.86 -15.87 18.33
CA VAL A 226 9.39 -14.73 17.58
C VAL A 226 10.48 -15.23 16.63
N ILE A 227 10.31 -14.99 15.34
CA ILE A 227 11.33 -15.29 14.31
C ILE A 227 12.28 -14.10 14.17
N SER A 228 11.71 -12.91 13.99
CA SER A 228 12.47 -11.69 13.79
C SER A 228 11.68 -10.49 14.30
N GLN A 229 12.38 -9.44 14.70
CA GLN A 229 11.80 -8.21 15.22
C GLN A 229 12.63 -7.00 14.84
N LEU A 230 11.97 -5.86 14.66
CA LEU A 230 12.58 -4.57 14.39
C LEU A 230 11.95 -3.50 15.29
N LEU A 231 12.77 -2.64 15.88
CA LEU A 231 12.29 -1.44 16.57
C LEU A 231 11.97 -0.35 15.54
N VAL A 232 10.77 0.21 15.60
CA VAL A 232 10.29 1.22 14.65
C VAL A 232 9.86 2.46 15.44
N SER A 233 10.75 3.45 15.51
CA SER A 233 10.60 4.62 16.39
C SER A 233 9.38 5.49 16.09
N TYR A 234 8.93 5.50 14.84
CA TYR A 234 7.80 6.28 14.34
C TYR A 234 6.44 5.56 14.46
N LEU A 235 6.39 4.36 15.05
CA LEU A 235 5.11 3.75 15.40
C LEU A 235 4.44 4.58 16.49
N HIS A 236 3.30 5.18 16.14
CA HIS A 236 2.51 6.00 17.03
C HIS A 236 1.05 5.54 17.04
N PRO A 237 0.39 5.56 18.22
CA PRO A 237 -1.04 5.30 18.29
C PRO A 237 -1.84 6.22 17.38
N ASN A 238 -2.94 5.70 16.86
CA ASN A 238 -3.87 6.35 15.93
C ASN A 238 -3.28 6.74 14.57
N MET A 239 -2.00 6.48 14.32
CA MET A 239 -1.45 6.56 12.97
C MET A 239 -1.82 5.31 12.17
N ARG A 240 -2.05 5.52 10.88
CA ARG A 240 -2.33 4.46 9.91
C ARG A 240 -1.01 4.05 9.29
N HIS A 241 -0.71 2.76 9.35
CA HIS A 241 0.48 2.16 8.75
C HIS A 241 0.08 1.16 7.68
N GLU A 242 0.82 1.14 6.57
CA GLU A 242 0.68 0.13 5.54
C GLU A 242 1.56 -1.07 5.88
N LEU A 243 0.96 -2.23 6.11
CA LEU A 243 1.68 -3.48 6.29
C LEU A 243 1.51 -4.35 5.05
N LYS A 244 2.62 -4.81 4.48
CA LYS A 244 2.63 -5.70 3.30
C LYS A 244 3.59 -6.86 3.53
N ILE A 245 3.12 -8.07 3.26
CA ILE A 245 3.87 -9.31 3.30
C ILE A 245 3.94 -9.84 1.87
N VAL A 246 5.14 -10.19 1.42
CA VAL A 246 5.38 -10.89 0.15
C VAL A 246 5.96 -12.25 0.51
N ASP A 247 5.18 -13.30 0.28
CA ASP A 247 5.52 -14.67 0.54
C ASP A 247 5.70 -15.44 -0.77
N GLN A 248 6.93 -15.87 -1.06
CA GLN A 248 7.28 -16.61 -2.28
C GLN A 248 7.00 -18.12 -2.19
N GLY A 249 6.37 -18.59 -1.11
CA GLY A 249 5.95 -19.98 -0.95
C GLY A 249 7.10 -20.96 -1.00
N LYS A 250 7.22 -21.75 -2.08
CA LYS A 250 8.21 -22.83 -2.23
C LYS A 250 9.65 -22.31 -2.20
N GLU A 251 9.90 -21.11 -2.75
CA GLU A 251 11.22 -20.47 -2.70
C GLU A 251 11.60 -20.09 -1.27
N GLY A 252 10.59 -19.84 -0.45
CA GLY A 252 10.71 -19.69 1.00
C GLY A 252 11.03 -18.28 1.47
N THR A 253 11.31 -17.33 0.60
CA THR A 253 11.58 -15.97 1.06
C THR A 253 10.30 -15.24 1.42
N ILE A 254 10.30 -14.65 2.61
CA ILE A 254 9.25 -13.80 3.15
C ILE A 254 9.84 -12.41 3.33
N HIS A 255 9.27 -11.44 2.64
CA HIS A 255 9.59 -10.03 2.81
C HIS A 255 8.43 -9.30 3.49
N VAL A 256 8.75 -8.53 4.52
CA VAL A 256 7.80 -7.71 5.25
C VAL A 256 8.15 -6.25 5.01
N TYR A 257 7.17 -5.50 4.52
CA TYR A 257 7.28 -4.07 4.29
C TYR A 257 6.36 -3.34 5.26
N LEU A 258 6.89 -2.29 5.88
CA LEU A 258 6.14 -1.34 6.69
C LEU A 258 6.26 0.04 6.03
N ASP A 259 5.13 0.67 5.74
CA ASP A 259 5.07 1.97 5.07
C ASP A 259 5.96 2.02 3.81
N ARG A 260 5.85 0.96 3.00
CA ARG A 260 6.58 0.73 1.73
C ARG A 260 8.09 0.53 1.85
N SER A 261 8.62 0.48 3.07
CA SER A 261 10.03 0.19 3.32
C SER A 261 10.20 -1.27 3.72
N LEU A 262 11.16 -1.97 3.11
CA LEU A 262 11.50 -3.33 3.53
C LEU A 262 11.99 -3.30 4.98
N ALA A 263 11.30 -4.01 5.85
CA ALA A 263 11.52 -3.98 7.29
C ALA A 263 12.11 -5.29 7.81
N LEU A 264 11.55 -6.44 7.42
CA LEU A 264 12.04 -7.77 7.81
C LEU A 264 12.16 -8.67 6.59
N THR A 265 13.15 -9.57 6.62
CA THR A 265 13.30 -10.66 5.66
C THR A 265 13.53 -11.96 6.44
N HIS A 266 12.87 -13.04 6.02
CA HIS A 266 13.04 -14.38 6.58
C HIS A 266 13.00 -15.41 5.46
N THR A 267 13.66 -16.55 5.65
CA THR A 267 13.67 -17.64 4.67
C THR A 267 13.16 -18.94 5.32
N GLU A 268 12.01 -19.39 4.85
CA GLU A 268 11.39 -20.66 5.22
C GLU A 268 10.50 -21.17 4.07
N PRO A 269 10.92 -22.21 3.33
CA PRO A 269 10.14 -22.82 2.27
C PRO A 269 8.76 -23.29 2.74
N TYR A 270 7.76 -23.13 1.89
CA TYR A 270 6.40 -23.58 2.14
C TYR A 270 5.76 -24.19 0.90
N THR A 271 5.33 -25.44 1.04
CA THR A 271 4.66 -26.21 -0.03
C THR A 271 3.19 -26.47 0.27
N GLY A 272 2.69 -25.99 1.42
CA GLY A 272 1.30 -26.14 1.83
C GLY A 272 0.37 -25.10 1.18
N GLN A 273 -0.87 -25.07 1.64
CA GLN A 273 -1.81 -23.99 1.39
C GLN A 273 -2.35 -23.51 2.72
N GLY A 274 -2.30 -22.21 2.96
CA GLY A 274 -2.70 -21.63 4.23
C GLY A 274 -3.61 -20.44 4.03
N SER A 275 -4.51 -20.26 4.97
CA SER A 275 -5.40 -19.10 5.04
C SER A 275 -4.59 -17.84 5.35
N THR A 276 -5.16 -16.71 4.95
CA THR A 276 -4.66 -15.37 5.28
C THR A 276 -5.72 -14.63 6.07
N GLY A 277 -5.30 -13.64 6.86
CA GLY A 277 -6.21 -12.96 7.75
C GLY A 277 -5.63 -11.75 8.44
N VAL A 278 -6.43 -11.22 9.37
CA VAL A 278 -6.03 -10.16 10.29
C VAL A 278 -6.11 -10.67 11.72
N THR A 279 -5.27 -10.16 12.61
CA THR A 279 -5.25 -10.57 14.02
C THR A 279 -5.06 -9.38 14.93
N VAL A 280 -5.74 -9.38 16.08
CA VAL A 280 -5.55 -8.43 17.16
C VAL A 280 -5.09 -9.22 18.38
N THR A 281 -3.86 -8.95 18.84
CA THR A 281 -3.29 -9.64 20.00
C THR A 281 -3.59 -8.89 21.29
N GLN A 282 -3.68 -7.56 21.23
CA GLN A 282 -3.98 -6.72 22.39
C GLN A 282 -4.62 -5.39 21.95
N GLY A 283 -5.56 -4.88 22.77
CA GLY A 283 -6.10 -3.53 22.62
C GLY A 283 -7.14 -3.41 21.51
N HIS A 284 -7.10 -2.30 20.77
CA HIS A 284 -8.03 -2.01 19.66
C HIS A 284 -7.26 -1.75 18.37
N ALA A 285 -7.80 -2.29 17.29
CA ALA A 285 -7.24 -2.15 15.96
C ALA A 285 -8.36 -2.05 14.92
N SER A 286 -8.06 -1.34 13.83
CA SER A 286 -8.89 -1.35 12.64
C SER A 286 -8.04 -1.60 11.40
N PHE A 287 -8.62 -2.33 10.45
CA PHE A 287 -7.97 -2.73 9.21
C PHE A 287 -8.80 -2.24 8.04
N ASP A 288 -8.15 -1.62 7.07
CA ASP A 288 -8.79 -1.25 5.82
C ASP A 288 -7.88 -1.56 4.62
N THR A 289 -8.46 -1.46 3.42
CA THR A 289 -7.80 -1.78 2.15
C THR A 289 -7.08 -3.14 2.16
N PHE A 290 -7.65 -4.13 2.86
CA PHE A 290 -7.09 -5.48 2.85
C PHE A 290 -7.08 -6.02 1.41
N SER A 291 -5.94 -6.55 0.99
CA SER A 291 -5.79 -7.19 -0.31
C SER A 291 -4.96 -8.46 -0.19
N LEU A 292 -5.36 -9.44 -0.99
CA LEU A 292 -4.65 -10.69 -1.20
C LEU A 292 -4.42 -10.83 -2.69
N LEU A 293 -3.17 -10.91 -3.10
CA LEU A 293 -2.80 -11.17 -4.48
C LEU A 293 -1.97 -12.47 -4.54
N PRO A 294 -2.24 -13.33 -5.54
CA PRO A 294 -1.43 -14.51 -5.82
C PRO A 294 0.01 -14.15 -6.21
#